data_AF-A0A848IYI6-F1
#
_entry.id   AF-A0A848IYI6-F1
#
_cell.length_a   1.000
_cell.length_b   1.000
_cell.length_c   1.000
_cell.angle_alpha   90.00
_cell.angle_beta   90.00
_cell.angle_gamma   90.00
#
_symmetry.space_group_name_H-M   'P 1'
#
loop_
_entity.id
_entity.type
_entity.pdbx_description
1 polymer ?
#
loop_
_entity_poly.entity_id
_entity_poly.type
_entity_poly.pdbx_seq_one_letter_code
_entity_poly.pdbx_strand_id
1 'polypeptide(L)'
;MKSKLIVFFAALFVSFHTISASVIIRYTNKDTQAYNMKVNIGGSDTKVKFSGRGTGSVTVQGMETECIIKTPCGEVKVKSGDIVSIQNGCIVVY
;
A
#
# COMPACT_ATOMS: atom_id res chain seq x y z
N MET A 1 -28.52 -14.82 43.69
CA MET A 1 -28.41 -15.19 42.26
C MET A 1 -28.54 -14.00 41.27
N LYS A 2 -28.29 -12.74 41.68
CA LYS A 2 -28.51 -11.56 40.80
C LYS A 2 -27.23 -10.82 40.40
N SER A 3 -26.08 -11.14 41.01
CA SER A 3 -24.79 -10.48 40.76
C SER A 3 -23.91 -11.18 39.73
N LYS A 4 -24.24 -12.42 39.32
CA LYS A 4 -23.45 -13.18 38.34
C LYS A 4 -23.81 -12.88 36.88
N LEU A 5 -24.94 -12.19 36.64
CA LEU A 5 -25.42 -11.86 35.29
C LEU A 5 -24.79 -10.59 34.72
N ILE A 6 -24.25 -9.71 35.58
CA ILE A 6 -23.67 -8.42 35.16
C ILE A 6 -22.24 -8.59 34.62
N VAL A 7 -21.54 -9.66 35.01
CA VAL A 7 -20.18 -9.95 34.54
C VAL A 7 -20.16 -10.47 33.09
N PHE A 8 -21.29 -11.00 32.58
CA PHE A 8 -21.34 -11.55 31.21
C PHE A 8 -21.58 -10.50 30.11
N PHE A 9 -22.04 -9.29 30.46
CA PHE A 9 -22.26 -8.21 29.48
C PHE A 9 -21.09 -7.21 29.36
N ALA A 10 -20.12 -7.26 30.28
CA ALA A 10 -18.95 -6.38 30.24
C ALA A 10 -17.79 -6.92 29.37
N ALA A 11 -17.92 -8.12 28.78
CA ALA A 11 -16.88 -8.78 28.00
C ALA A 11 -17.00 -8.57 26.48
N LEU A 12 -17.98 -7.79 26.01
CA LEU A 12 -18.24 -7.59 24.59
C LEU A 12 -17.84 -6.16 24.20
N PHE A 13 -17.03 -6.03 23.15
CA PHE A 13 -16.48 -4.80 22.55
C PHE A 13 -15.12 -4.32 23.05
N VAL A 14 -14.10 -5.16 22.90
CA VAL A 14 -12.78 -4.66 22.47
C VAL A 14 -12.68 -4.90 20.97
N SER A 15 -13.30 -4.02 20.17
CA SER A 15 -13.03 -3.95 18.74
C SER A 15 -11.63 -3.38 18.55
N PHE A 16 -10.63 -4.27 18.46
CA PHE A 16 -9.29 -3.92 18.03
C PHE A 16 -9.38 -3.33 16.61
N HIS A 17 -9.33 -2.00 16.52
CA HIS A 17 -9.12 -1.33 15.24
C HIS A 17 -7.63 -1.47 14.94
N THR A 18 -7.24 -2.52 14.22
CA THR A 18 -5.92 -2.53 13.59
C THR A 18 -5.92 -1.40 12.58
N ILE A 19 -5.26 -0.29 12.90
CA ILE A 19 -4.94 0.76 11.92
C ILE A 19 -3.95 0.12 10.95
N SER A 20 -4.48 -0.58 9.94
CA SER A 20 -3.67 -1.20 8.90
C SER A 20 -3.10 -0.08 8.04
N ALA A 21 -1.84 0.27 8.25
CA ALA A 21 -1.16 1.27 7.42
C ALA A 21 -0.94 0.70 6.02
N SER A 22 -1.40 1.41 4.99
CA SER A 22 -1.16 1.05 3.59
C SER A 22 -0.42 2.16 2.87
N VAL A 23 0.33 1.78 1.83
CA VAL A 23 1.04 2.74 0.99
C VAL A 23 0.16 3.07 -0.20
N ILE A 24 -0.42 4.27 -0.20
CA ILE A 24 -1.19 4.80 -1.33
C ILE A 24 -0.22 5.58 -2.21
N ILE A 25 -0.05 5.14 -3.45
CA ILE A 25 0.86 5.73 -4.42
C ILE A 25 0.04 6.34 -5.54
N ARG A 26 0.12 7.66 -5.68
CA ARG A 26 -0.43 8.35 -6.85
C ARG A 26 0.61 8.32 -7.96
N TYR A 27 0.20 8.06 -9.18
CA TYR A 27 1.14 7.94 -10.28
C TYR A 27 0.66 8.63 -11.55
N THR A 28 1.63 9.01 -12.38
CA THR A 28 1.43 9.35 -13.79
C THR A 28 2.29 8.41 -14.64
N ASN A 29 1.67 7.55 -15.44
CA ASN A 29 2.37 6.72 -16.41
C ASN A 29 2.44 7.44 -17.76
N LYS A 30 3.65 7.75 -18.20
CA LYS A 30 3.93 8.38 -19.50
C LYS A 30 3.99 7.36 -20.64
N ASP A 31 4.12 6.08 -20.32
CA ASP A 31 4.21 4.99 -21.28
C ASP A 31 2.81 4.50 -21.67
N THR A 32 2.67 3.96 -22.88
CA THR A 32 1.40 3.39 -23.35
C THR A 32 1.04 2.09 -22.65
N GLN A 33 2.04 1.31 -22.23
CA GLN A 33 1.88 0.01 -21.61
C GLN A 33 1.67 0.09 -20.09
N ALA A 34 0.96 -0.91 -19.55
CA ALA A 34 0.85 -1.13 -18.13
C ALA A 34 2.11 -1.83 -17.57
N TYR A 35 2.41 -1.60 -16.29
CA TYR A 35 3.52 -2.26 -15.58
C TYR A 35 3.02 -3.04 -14.38
N ASN A 36 3.42 -4.31 -14.26
CA ASN A 36 3.25 -5.09 -13.04
C ASN A 36 4.59 -5.10 -12.30
N MET A 37 4.73 -4.22 -11.32
CA MET A 37 5.98 -4.05 -10.59
C MET A 37 5.96 -4.87 -9.31
N LYS A 38 7.11 -5.45 -8.98
CA LYS A 38 7.31 -6.15 -7.71
C LYS A 38 7.56 -5.11 -6.62
N VAL A 39 6.84 -5.23 -5.51
CA VAL A 39 6.91 -4.29 -4.39
C VAL A 39 7.21 -5.07 -3.12
N ASN A 40 8.19 -4.62 -2.34
CA ASN A 40 8.46 -5.13 -1.01
C ASN A 40 7.88 -4.17 0.03
N ILE A 41 7.01 -4.67 0.91
CA ILE A 41 6.40 -3.91 2.00
C ILE A 41 6.54 -4.70 3.29
N GLY A 42 7.25 -4.14 4.28
CA GLY A 42 7.49 -4.83 5.56
C GLY A 42 8.19 -6.19 5.39
N GLY A 43 9.10 -6.32 4.43
CA GLY A 43 9.78 -7.58 4.12
C GLY A 43 8.97 -8.57 3.28
N SER A 44 7.68 -8.30 3.03
CA SER A 44 6.82 -9.15 2.19
C SER A 44 6.82 -8.66 0.74
N ASP A 45 6.98 -9.58 -0.20
CA ASP A 45 6.91 -9.28 -1.63
C ASP A 45 5.49 -9.42 -2.18
N THR A 46 5.03 -8.41 -2.91
CA THR A 46 3.76 -8.40 -3.64
C THR A 46 3.94 -7.84 -5.06
N LYS A 47 2.89 -7.85 -5.86
CA LYS A 47 2.86 -7.26 -7.21
C LYS A 47 1.77 -6.22 -7.30
N VAL A 48 2.09 -5.08 -7.90
CA VAL A 48 1.16 -3.98 -8.09
C VAL A 48 1.13 -3.59 -9.56
N LYS A 49 -0.09 -3.41 -10.08
CA LYS A 49 -0.33 -3.03 -11.47
C LYS A 49 -0.52 -1.53 -11.58
N PHE A 50 0.37 -0.88 -12.31
CA PHE A 50 0.20 0.48 -12.82
C PHE A 50 -0.43 0.39 -14.21
N SER A 51 -1.56 1.07 -14.43
CA SER A 51 -2.21 1.07 -15.74
C SER A 51 -1.32 1.75 -16.77
N GLY A 52 -1.54 1.44 -18.05
CA GLY A 52 -0.97 2.20 -19.14
C GLY A 52 -1.48 3.64 -19.13
N ARG A 53 -0.75 4.50 -19.84
CA ARG A 53 -0.96 5.93 -20.11
C ARG A 53 -2.00 6.64 -19.25
N GLY A 54 -1.52 7.60 -18.45
CA GLY A 54 -2.37 8.52 -17.69
C GLY A 54 -2.05 8.53 -16.21
N THR A 55 -2.96 9.12 -15.43
CA THR A 55 -2.83 9.23 -13.97
C THR A 55 -3.67 8.18 -13.26
N GLY A 56 -3.21 7.70 -12.11
CA GLY A 56 -3.99 6.80 -11.27
C GLY A 56 -3.50 6.75 -9.83
N SER A 57 -4.09 5.85 -9.06
CA SER A 57 -3.65 5.53 -7.70
C SER A 57 -3.62 4.02 -7.52
N VAL A 58 -2.62 3.54 -6.80
CA VAL A 58 -2.53 2.14 -6.36
C VAL A 58 -2.36 2.10 -4.85
N THR A 59 -2.94 1.09 -4.21
CA THR A 59 -2.77 0.85 -2.78
C THR A 59 -1.98 -0.43 -2.61
N VAL A 60 -0.81 -0.32 -1.99
CA VAL A 60 -0.02 -1.47 -1.56
C VAL A 60 -0.48 -1.84 -0.16
N GLN A 61 -1.15 -2.99 -0.05
CA GLN A 61 -1.67 -3.49 1.22
C GLN A 61 -0.51 -3.99 2.08
N GLY A 62 -0.48 -3.56 3.33
CA GLY A 62 0.54 -3.92 4.31
C GLY A 62 0.18 -3.36 5.68
N MET A 63 1.18 -3.25 6.56
CA MET A 63 1.09 -2.54 7.84
C MET A 63 2.14 -1.43 7.94
N GLU A 64 2.74 -1.05 6.82
CA GLU A 64 3.84 -0.10 6.73
C GLU A 64 3.43 1.19 6.03
N THR A 65 4.17 2.26 6.29
CA THR A 65 3.96 3.58 5.65
C THR A 65 4.85 3.81 4.42
N GLU A 66 5.76 2.88 4.14
CA GLU A 66 6.68 2.91 3.02
C GLU A 66 6.89 1.53 2.40
N CYS A 67 7.29 1.50 1.14
CA CYS A 67 7.59 0.28 0.41
C CYS A 67 8.75 0.50 -0.58
N ILE A 68 9.33 -0.60 -1.06
CA ILE A 68 10.38 -0.59 -2.08
C ILE A 68 9.81 -1.18 -3.36
N ILE A 69 9.78 -0.39 -4.43
CA ILE A 69 9.36 -0.83 -5.76
C ILE A 69 10.59 -1.22 -6.57
N LYS A 70 10.61 -2.45 -7.06
CA LYS A 70 11.69 -2.95 -7.92
C LYS A 70 11.37 -2.60 -9.37
N THR A 71 12.24 -1.80 -9.98
CA THR A 71 12.13 -1.38 -11.39
C THR A 71 13.36 -1.86 -12.17
N PRO A 72 13.32 -1.87 -13.52
CA PRO A 72 14.50 -2.13 -14.34
C PRO A 72 15.65 -1.15 -14.08
N CYS A 73 15.35 0.02 -13.51
CA CYS A 73 16.28 1.13 -13.32
C CYS A 73 16.83 1.16 -11.88
N GLY A 74 16.43 0.21 -11.04
CA GLY A 74 16.81 0.10 -9.64
C GLY A 74 15.62 -0.04 -8.69
N GLU A 75 15.94 -0.13 -7.40
CA GLU A 75 14.95 -0.14 -6.34
C GLU A 75 14.62 1.29 -5.93
N VAL A 76 13.33 1.61 -5.83
CA VAL A 76 12.84 2.95 -5.46
C VAL A 76 12.01 2.86 -4.19
N LYS A 77 12.41 3.62 -3.17
CA LYS A 77 11.64 3.75 -1.92
C LYS A 77 10.52 4.76 -2.11
N VAL A 78 9.30 4.38 -1.77
CA VAL A 78 8.10 5.22 -1.90
C VAL A 78 7.31 5.20 -0.60
N LYS A 79 6.88 6.37 -0.13
CA LYS A 79 6.06 6.56 1.05
C LYS A 79 4.60 6.76 0.69
N SER A 80 3.72 6.51 1.65
CA SER A 80 2.28 6.73 1.48
C SER A 80 2.02 8.22 1.25
N GLY A 81 1.34 8.54 0.15
CA GLY A 81 1.04 9.91 -0.25
C GLY A 81 1.94 10.47 -1.36
N ASP A 82 3.10 9.84 -1.62
CA ASP A 82 4.01 10.24 -2.68
C ASP A 82 3.34 10.21 -4.06
N ILE A 83 3.82 11.10 -4.94
CA ILE A 83 3.44 11.12 -6.36
C ILE A 83 4.63 10.63 -7.17
N VAL A 84 4.39 9.65 -8.04
CA VAL A 84 5.44 9.08 -8.89
C VAL A 84 5.15 9.28 -10.38
N SER A 85 6.20 9.46 -11.18
CA SER A 85 6.11 9.34 -12.64
C SER A 85 6.75 8.03 -13.07
N ILE A 86 6.08 7.33 -13.98
CA ILE A 86 6.58 6.13 -14.64
C ILE A 86 6.93 6.47 -16.08
N GLN A 87 8.15 6.14 -16.49
CA GLN A 87 8.61 6.30 -17.86
C GLN A 87 9.65 5.23 -18.19
N ASN A 88 9.47 4.53 -19.30
CA ASN A 88 10.21 3.34 -19.70
C ASN A 88 10.32 2.29 -18.57
N GLY A 89 9.29 2.18 -17.72
CA GLY A 89 9.28 1.32 -16.54
C GLY A 89 10.19 1.76 -15.38
N CYS A 90 10.92 2.88 -15.51
CA CYS A 90 11.59 3.54 -14.40
C CYS A 90 10.61 4.36 -13.57
N ILE A 91 10.93 4.58 -12.30
CA ILE A 91 10.15 5.44 -11.39
C ILE A 91 10.98 6.65 -10.97
N VAL A 92 10.33 7.82 -10.96
CA VAL A 92 10.83 9.06 -10.33
C VAL A 92 9.79 9.53 -9.31
N VAL A 93 10.23 9.84 -8.09
CA VAL A 93 9.39 10.34 -6.98
C VAL A 93 9.44 11.87 -6.93
N TYR A 94 8.32 12.53 -6.64
CA TYR A 94 8.18 13.98 -6.48
C TYR A 94 7.71 14.35 -5.07
#